data_AF-A0A925M8M8-F1
#
_entry.id   AF-A0A925M8M8-F1
#
_cell.length_a   1.000
_cell.length_b   1.000
_cell.length_c   1.000
_cell.angle_alpha   90.00
_cell.angle_beta   90.00
_cell.angle_gamma   90.00
#
_symmetry.space_group_name_H-M   'P 1'
#
loop_
_entity.id
_entity.type
_entity.pdbx_description
1 polymer ?
#
loop_
_entity_poly.entity_id
_entity_poly.type
_entity_poly.pdbx_seq_one_letter_code
_entity_poly.pdbx_strand_id
1 'polypeptide(L)'
;MAIDYVLAAGCEPQKLLGVSRLVELHRTRILARSALLHMQEDGEQRAPNQIEIQLTMRKPEGDSARGVTLQDLLDETKPLDEVAHHCATCPAGLPREFACHRRIRYPIPEHVEAWLMARLPSNLGCTAGALLVRGLGEFNWNGEPTAKLRSAGTTY
;
A
#
# COMPACT_ATOMS: atom_id res chain seq x y z
N MET A 1 0.70 1.02 -8.21
CA MET A 1 0.06 2.18 -7.50
C MET A 1 -0.95 1.66 -6.50
N ALA A 2 -1.12 2.27 -5.34
CA ALA A 2 -2.04 1.76 -4.34
C ALA A 2 -2.52 2.79 -3.33
N ILE A 3 -3.66 2.52 -2.71
CA ILE A 3 -4.21 3.31 -1.60
C ILE A 3 -3.93 2.55 -0.31
N ASP A 4 -3.13 3.15 0.57
CA ASP A 4 -2.93 2.65 1.93
C ASP A 4 -4.06 3.14 2.83
N TYR A 5 -4.58 2.25 3.67
CA TYR A 5 -5.60 2.56 4.66
C TYR A 5 -5.24 1.92 6.00
N VAL A 6 -5.66 2.56 7.08
CA VAL A 6 -5.42 2.08 8.44
C VAL A 6 -6.70 2.17 9.26
N LEU A 7 -7.01 1.09 9.98
CA LEU A 7 -8.06 1.11 10.98
C LEU A 7 -7.50 1.69 12.29
N ALA A 8 -7.84 2.94 12.59
CA ALA A 8 -7.42 3.65 13.80
C ALA A 8 -8.22 3.22 15.04
N ALA A 9 -8.06 1.96 15.46
CA ALA A 9 -8.79 1.37 16.59
C ALA A 9 -8.28 1.83 17.98
N GLY A 10 -7.23 2.65 18.05
CA GLY A 10 -6.69 3.16 19.31
C GLY A 10 -5.99 2.10 20.18
N CYS A 11 -5.45 1.04 19.57
CA CYS A 11 -4.71 0.01 20.28
C CYS A 11 -3.34 0.51 20.78
N GLU A 12 -2.71 -0.22 21.69
CA GLU A 12 -1.44 0.18 22.32
C GLU A 12 -0.33 0.53 21.31
N PRO A 13 -0.10 -0.23 20.22
CA PRO A 13 0.86 0.17 19.19
C PRO A 13 0.57 1.54 18.56
N GLN A 14 -0.71 1.88 18.35
CA GLN A 14 -1.10 3.18 17.79
C GLN A 14 -0.92 4.32 18.77
N LYS A 15 -1.03 4.05 20.08
CA LYS A 15 -0.76 5.06 21.13
C LYS A 15 0.74 5.31 21.29
N LEU A 16 1.54 4.25 21.32
CA LEU A 16 2.99 4.34 21.53
C LEU A 16 3.72 4.94 20.33
N LEU A 17 3.40 4.49 19.11
CA LEU A 17 4.07 4.95 17.89
C LEU A 17 3.39 6.14 17.24
N GLY A 18 2.08 6.32 17.45
CA GLY A 18 1.24 7.17 16.61
C GLY A 18 0.88 6.49 15.29
N VAL A 19 -0.31 6.80 14.76
CA VAL A 19 -0.85 6.16 13.55
C VAL A 19 0.06 6.39 12.32
N SER A 20 0.48 7.63 12.08
CA SER A 20 1.30 7.97 10.91
C SER A 20 2.65 7.24 10.92
N ARG A 21 3.36 7.26 12.06
CA ARG A 21 4.65 6.59 12.18
C ARG A 21 4.51 5.07 12.09
N LEU A 22 3.46 4.49 12.67
CA LEU A 22 3.18 3.06 12.52
C LEU A 22 2.98 2.68 11.05
N VAL A 23 2.24 3.49 10.29
CA VAL A 23 2.03 3.28 8.85
C VAL A 23 3.34 3.36 8.07
N GLU A 24 4.17 4.36 8.35
CA GLU A 24 5.50 4.52 7.73
C GLU A 24 6.40 3.31 8.01
N LEU A 25 6.56 2.95 9.29
CA LEU A 25 7.36 1.81 9.71
C LEU A 25 6.85 0.51 9.07
N HIS A 26 5.54 0.29 9.05
CA HIS A 26 4.98 -0.92 8.48
C HIS A 26 5.18 -0.96 6.95
N ARG A 27 5.10 0.18 6.26
CA ARG A 27 5.43 0.29 4.84
C ARG A 27 6.91 -0.04 4.59
N THR A 28 7.82 0.50 5.39
CA THR A 28 9.26 0.20 5.31
C THR A 28 9.52 -1.29 5.53
N ARG A 29 8.85 -1.92 6.51
CA ARG A 29 8.95 -3.36 6.78
C ARG A 29 8.47 -4.22 5.61
N ILE A 30 7.33 -3.87 5.01
CA ILE A 30 6.81 -4.57 3.84
C ILE A 30 7.82 -4.46 2.69
N LEU A 31 8.37 -3.27 2.44
CA LEU A 31 9.35 -3.05 1.39
C LEU A 31 10.64 -3.85 1.63
N ALA A 32 11.21 -3.78 2.83
CA ALA A 32 12.43 -4.50 3.20
C ALA A 32 12.25 -6.02 3.03
N ARG A 33 11.12 -6.57 3.50
CA ARG A 33 10.83 -7.99 3.37
C ARG A 33 10.59 -8.41 1.91
N SER A 34 9.88 -7.60 1.13
CA SER A 34 9.67 -7.88 -0.30
C SER A 34 10.98 -7.82 -1.09
N ALA A 35 11.85 -6.84 -0.81
CA ALA A 35 13.17 -6.76 -1.41
C ALA A 35 14.00 -8.00 -1.05
N LEU A 36 14.04 -8.38 0.23
CA LEU A 36 14.77 -9.57 0.68
C LEU A 36 14.30 -10.85 -0.01
N LEU A 37 12.98 -11.05 -0.12
CA LEU A 37 12.41 -12.22 -0.82
C LEU A 37 12.79 -12.24 -2.30
N HIS A 38 12.63 -11.12 -3.00
CA HIS A 38 12.97 -11.03 -4.42
C HIS A 38 14.45 -11.34 -4.68
N MET A 39 15.32 -10.85 -3.80
CA MET A 39 16.76 -11.08 -3.91
C MET A 39 17.15 -12.54 -3.64
N GLN A 40 16.45 -13.21 -2.71
CA GLN A 40 16.63 -14.65 -2.49
C GLN A 40 16.19 -15.47 -3.70
N GLU A 41 15.10 -15.07 -4.36
CA GLU A 41 14.63 -15.70 -5.60
C GLU A 41 15.63 -15.53 -6.76
N ASP A 42 16.32 -14.38 -6.81
CA ASP A 42 17.36 -14.08 -7.82
C ASP A 42 18.74 -14.71 -7.51
N GLY A 43 18.87 -15.43 -6.38
CA GLY A 43 20.12 -16.10 -5.99
C GLY A 43 21.21 -15.17 -5.44
N GLU A 44 20.82 -14.00 -4.95
CA GLU A 44 21.76 -13.05 -4.35
C GLU A 44 22.37 -13.61 -3.04
N GLN A 45 23.70 -13.48 -2.89
CA GLN A 45 24.44 -14.00 -1.73
C GLN A 45 25.03 -12.91 -0.84
N ARG A 46 25.01 -11.65 -1.29
CA ARG A 46 25.48 -10.51 -0.47
C ARG A 46 24.64 -10.35 0.79
N ALA A 47 25.27 -9.91 1.87
CA ALA A 47 24.58 -9.63 3.12
C ALA A 47 23.71 -8.35 3.01
N PRO A 48 22.63 -8.19 3.81
CA PRO A 48 21.74 -7.02 3.75
C PRO A 48 22.42 -5.65 3.87
N ASN A 49 23.57 -5.57 4.55
CA ASN A 49 24.36 -4.35 4.70
C ASN A 49 25.20 -4.00 3.47
N GLN A 50 25.33 -4.90 2.49
CA GLN A 50 26.07 -4.71 1.24
C GLN A 50 25.14 -4.44 0.04
N ILE A 51 23.84 -4.39 0.31
CA ILE A 51 22.80 -4.24 -0.70
C ILE A 51 22.27 -2.82 -0.62
N GLU A 52 22.55 -2.03 -1.66
CA GLU A 52 22.03 -0.68 -1.80
C GLU A 52 20.66 -0.68 -2.48
N ILE A 53 19.75 0.11 -1.91
CA ILE A 53 18.38 0.31 -2.38
C ILE A 53 18.19 1.82 -2.58
N GLN A 54 17.68 2.20 -3.75
CA GLN A 54 17.25 3.57 -4.02
C GLN A 54 15.75 3.69 -3.76
N LEU A 55 15.39 4.47 -2.74
CA LEU A 55 14.01 4.81 -2.46
C LEU A 55 13.63 6.09 -3.18
N THR A 56 12.74 5.96 -4.15
CA THR A 56 12.17 7.11 -4.87
C THR A 56 10.75 7.37 -4.39
N MET A 57 10.51 8.57 -3.90
CA MET A 57 9.19 9.04 -3.50
C MET A 57 8.79 10.19 -4.42
N ARG A 58 7.69 9.98 -5.15
CA ARG A 58 7.10 11.01 -6.00
C ARG A 58 6.07 11.79 -5.21
N LYS A 59 6.26 13.10 -5.09
CA LYS A 59 5.32 14.02 -4.46
C LYS A 59 4.87 15.09 -5.45
N PRO A 60 3.73 15.76 -5.22
CA PRO A 60 3.31 16.89 -6.04
C PRO A 60 4.36 18.00 -6.16
N GLU A 61 5.18 18.19 -5.13
CA GLU A 61 6.23 19.22 -5.09
C GLU A 61 7.53 18.81 -5.80
N GLY A 62 7.65 17.53 -6.20
CA GLY A 62 8.83 16.97 -6.84
C GLY A 62 9.18 15.56 -6.38
N ASP A 63 10.07 14.92 -7.11
CA ASP A 63 10.61 13.60 -6.77
C ASP A 63 11.76 13.75 -5.77
N SER A 64 11.75 12.93 -4.72
CA SER A 64 12.87 12.79 -3.79
C SER A 64 13.42 11.37 -3.84
N ALA A 65 14.75 11.24 -3.97
CA ALA A 65 15.43 9.96 -3.92
C ALA A 65 16.38 9.90 -2.72
N ARG A 66 16.46 8.74 -2.07
CA ARG A 66 17.40 8.46 -0.98
C ARG A 66 17.97 7.06 -1.15
N GLY A 67 19.30 6.97 -1.18
CA GLY A 67 20.03 5.71 -1.08
C GLY A 67 20.09 5.23 0.37
N VAL A 68 19.79 3.95 0.58
CA VAL A 68 19.85 3.24 1.87
C VAL A 68 20.33 1.82 1.64
N THR A 69 20.86 1.17 2.66
CA THR A 69 21.07 -0.28 2.61
C THR A 69 19.78 -1.04 2.97
N LEU A 70 19.69 -2.31 2.57
CA LEU A 70 18.60 -3.17 3.04
C LEU A 70 18.63 -3.32 4.58
N GLN A 71 19.82 -3.35 5.18
CA GLN A 71 19.97 -3.37 6.62
C GLN A 71 19.38 -2.11 7.29
N ASP A 72 19.59 -0.91 6.72
CA ASP A 72 19.02 0.33 7.26
C ASP A 72 17.49 0.25 7.32
N LEU A 73 16.85 -0.34 6.31
CA LEU A 73 15.39 -0.50 6.29
C LEU A 73 14.91 -1.52 7.33
N LEU A 74 15.66 -2.61 7.53
CA LEU A 74 15.34 -3.58 8.58
C LEU A 74 15.47 -2.92 9.96
N ASP A 75 16.55 -2.18 10.18
CA ASP A 75 16.84 -1.50 11.44
C ASP A 75 15.83 -0.41 11.76
N GLU A 76 15.38 0.37 10.76
CA GLU A 76 14.33 1.38 10.94
C GLU A 76 13.04 0.75 11.49
N THR A 77 12.76 -0.50 11.15
CA THR A 77 11.51 -1.17 11.51
C THR A 77 11.52 -1.84 12.88
N LYS A 78 12.64 -1.85 13.61
CA LYS A 78 12.77 -2.46 14.94
C LYS A 78 11.73 -1.99 15.97
N PRO A 79 11.30 -0.71 16.01
CA PRO A 79 10.27 -0.28 16.96
C PRO A 79 8.93 -1.02 16.81
N LEU A 80 8.64 -1.59 15.63
CA LEU A 80 7.46 -2.43 15.46
C LEU A 80 7.60 -3.77 16.20
N ASP A 81 8.80 -4.33 16.35
CA ASP A 81 9.00 -5.60 17.07
C ASP A 81 8.71 -5.45 18.56
N GLU A 82 9.04 -4.28 19.12
CA GLU A 82 8.79 -3.95 20.53
C GLU A 82 7.28 -3.97 20.86
N VAL A 83 6.43 -3.56 19.92
CA VAL A 83 4.99 -3.42 20.13
C VAL A 83 4.15 -4.51 19.44
N ALA A 84 4.76 -5.39 18.65
CA ALA A 84 4.09 -6.40 17.85
C ALA A 84 3.18 -7.32 18.67
N HIS A 85 3.65 -7.73 19.85
CA HIS A 85 2.94 -8.62 20.76
C HIS A 85 1.55 -8.11 21.19
N HIS A 86 1.35 -6.78 21.24
CA HIS A 86 0.05 -6.18 21.54
C HIS A 86 -1.00 -6.43 20.45
N CYS A 87 -0.61 -6.83 19.24
CA CYS A 87 -1.54 -7.17 18.18
C CYS A 87 -2.35 -8.45 18.49
N ALA A 88 -1.88 -9.31 19.39
CA ALA A 88 -2.59 -10.53 19.80
C ALA A 88 -3.95 -10.23 20.47
N THR A 89 -4.09 -9.06 21.10
CA THR A 89 -5.33 -8.60 21.75
C THR A 89 -5.99 -7.47 20.94
N CYS A 90 -5.89 -7.51 19.61
CA CYS A 90 -6.41 -6.45 18.75
C CYS A 90 -7.92 -6.24 18.98
N PRO A 91 -8.38 -5.00 19.27
CA PRO A 91 -9.80 -4.72 19.48
C PRO A 91 -10.66 -4.95 18.23
N ALA A 92 -10.05 -4.91 17.04
CA ALA A 92 -10.71 -5.20 15.77
C ALA A 92 -10.68 -6.68 15.37
N GLY A 93 -10.14 -7.57 16.23
CA GLY A 93 -10.09 -9.01 15.97
C GLY A 93 -9.24 -9.43 14.76
N LEU A 94 -8.22 -8.63 14.41
CA LEU A 94 -7.41 -8.88 13.21
C LEU A 94 -6.35 -9.97 13.48
N PRO A 95 -6.17 -10.93 12.54
CA PRO A 95 -5.45 -12.17 12.82
C PRO A 95 -3.91 -12.08 12.72
N ARG A 96 -3.33 -10.92 12.37
CA ARG A 96 -1.88 -10.76 12.16
C ARG A 96 -1.40 -9.42 12.73
N GLU A 97 -0.11 -9.37 13.07
CA GLU A 97 0.57 -8.14 13.47
C GLU A 97 0.34 -7.03 12.44
N PHE A 98 -0.01 -5.84 12.92
CA PHE A 98 -0.23 -4.64 12.12
C PHE A 98 -1.21 -4.81 10.95
N ALA A 99 -2.06 -5.83 10.96
CA ALA A 99 -3.06 -6.10 9.92
C ALA A 99 -4.14 -5.00 9.80
N CYS A 100 -4.13 -4.02 10.71
CA CYS A 100 -4.93 -2.82 10.64
C CYS A 100 -4.47 -1.85 9.54
N HIS A 101 -3.19 -1.89 9.14
CA HIS A 101 -2.67 -1.17 7.98
C HIS A 101 -2.65 -2.11 6.77
N ARG A 102 -3.39 -1.75 5.72
CA ARG A 102 -3.53 -2.52 4.49
C ARG A 102 -3.53 -1.61 3.28
N ARG A 103 -3.46 -2.26 2.11
CA ARG A 103 -3.30 -1.60 0.82
C ARG A 103 -4.33 -2.12 -0.17
N ILE A 104 -5.04 -1.22 -0.83
CA ILE A 104 -5.84 -1.52 -2.03
C ILE A 104 -4.93 -1.30 -3.22
N ARG A 105 -4.51 -2.40 -3.85
CA ARG A 105 -3.64 -2.35 -5.04
C ARG A 105 -4.45 -1.89 -6.26
N TYR A 106 -3.81 -1.10 -7.10
CA TYR A 106 -4.32 -0.71 -8.40
C TYR A 106 -3.49 -1.39 -9.51
N PRO A 107 -4.13 -1.95 -10.55
CA PRO A 107 -5.57 -1.97 -10.79
C PRO A 107 -6.32 -2.89 -9.81
N ILE A 108 -7.54 -2.53 -9.41
CA ILE A 108 -8.41 -3.45 -8.67
C ILE A 108 -8.89 -4.56 -9.62
N PRO A 109 -9.28 -5.74 -9.09
CA PRO A 109 -9.75 -6.83 -9.93
C PRO A 109 -11.01 -6.43 -10.71
N GLU A 110 -11.13 -6.91 -11.96
CA GLU A 110 -12.25 -6.58 -12.85
C GLU A 110 -13.62 -6.91 -12.24
N HIS A 111 -13.74 -8.04 -11.53
CA HIS A 111 -14.98 -8.40 -10.85
C HIS A 111 -15.33 -7.42 -9.71
N VAL A 112 -14.34 -6.77 -9.08
CA VAL A 112 -14.57 -5.72 -8.08
C VAL A 112 -15.03 -4.43 -8.74
N GLU A 113 -14.47 -4.07 -9.91
CA GLU A 113 -14.94 -2.93 -10.70
C GLU A 113 -16.39 -3.14 -11.13
N ALA A 114 -16.72 -4.31 -11.69
CA ALA A 114 -18.08 -4.66 -12.07
C ALA A 114 -19.04 -4.61 -10.86
N TRP A 115 -18.61 -5.13 -9.71
CA TRP A 115 -19.38 -5.03 -8.47
C TRP A 115 -19.62 -3.58 -8.06
N LEU A 116 -18.60 -2.71 -8.09
CA LEU A 116 -18.76 -1.28 -7.77
C LEU A 116 -19.73 -0.59 -8.73
N MET A 117 -19.63 -0.87 -10.03
CA MET A 117 -20.55 -0.34 -11.05
C MET A 117 -22.00 -0.79 -10.80
N ALA A 118 -22.20 -2.04 -10.36
CA ALA A 118 -23.53 -2.56 -10.01
C ALA A 118 -24.13 -1.90 -8.75
N ARG A 119 -23.33 -1.17 -7.95
CA ARG A 119 -23.81 -0.41 -6.78
C ARG A 119 -24.21 1.02 -7.11
N LEU A 120 -24.03 1.47 -8.35
CA LEU A 120 -24.48 2.78 -8.77
C LEU A 120 -26.00 2.89 -8.60
N PRO A 121 -26.51 4.03 -8.10
CA PRO A 121 -27.94 4.24 -8.05
C PRO A 121 -28.51 4.28 -9.48
N SER A 122 -29.75 3.83 -9.63
CA SER A 122 -30.48 3.89 -10.91
C SER A 122 -30.67 5.32 -11.42
N ASN A 123 -30.58 6.32 -10.53
CA ASN A 123 -30.58 7.72 -10.85
C ASN A 123 -29.23 8.37 -10.46
N LEU A 124 -28.55 8.93 -11.46
CA LEU A 124 -27.26 9.62 -11.31
C LEU A 124 -27.41 11.15 -11.17
N GLY A 125 -28.62 11.67 -10.91
CA GLY A 125 -28.95 13.09 -10.73
C GLY A 125 -28.42 13.70 -9.42
N CYS A 126 -27.22 13.33 -9.01
CA CYS A 126 -26.49 13.90 -7.89
C CYS A 126 -25.10 14.36 -8.35
N THR A 127 -24.40 15.15 -7.54
CA THR A 127 -23.08 15.69 -7.88
C THR A 127 -22.08 14.60 -8.27
N ALA A 128 -22.04 13.48 -7.53
CA ALA A 128 -21.15 12.37 -7.84
C ALA A 128 -21.50 11.68 -9.17
N GLY A 129 -22.80 11.52 -9.47
CA GLY A 129 -23.26 10.95 -10.74
C GLY A 129 -22.95 11.85 -11.94
N ALA A 130 -23.11 13.17 -11.78
CA ALA A 130 -22.71 14.14 -12.81
C ALA A 130 -21.20 14.07 -13.11
N LEU A 131 -20.35 13.96 -12.07
CA LEU A 131 -18.91 13.77 -12.24
C LEU A 131 -18.57 12.46 -12.96
N LEU A 132 -19.28 11.37 -12.65
CA LEU A 132 -19.09 10.09 -13.33
C LEU A 132 -19.47 10.17 -14.82
N VAL A 133 -20.64 10.72 -15.15
CA VAL A 133 -21.10 10.90 -16.54
C VAL A 133 -20.11 11.75 -17.32
N ARG A 134 -19.62 12.83 -16.71
CA ARG A 134 -18.59 13.70 -17.29
C ARG A 134 -17.26 12.96 -17.48
N GLY A 135 -16.86 12.14 -16.50
CA GLY A 135 -15.75 11.18 -16.58
C GLY A 135 -15.79 10.31 -17.83
N LEU A 136 -16.92 9.64 -18.03
CA LEU A 136 -17.13 8.73 -19.15
C LEU A 136 -17.18 9.47 -20.50
N GLY A 137 -17.84 10.63 -20.55
CA GLY A 137 -18.05 11.39 -21.79
C GLY A 137 -16.87 12.29 -22.18
N GLU A 138 -16.48 13.22 -21.31
CA GLU A 138 -15.47 14.25 -21.62
C GLU A 138 -14.04 13.73 -21.43
N PHE A 139 -13.81 12.94 -20.38
CA PHE A 139 -12.47 12.44 -20.05
C PHE A 139 -12.19 11.04 -20.63
N ASN A 140 -13.13 10.48 -21.40
CA ASN A 140 -13.04 9.18 -22.05
C ASN A 140 -12.57 8.06 -21.11
N TRP A 141 -13.12 8.01 -19.89
CA TRP A 141 -12.84 6.92 -18.95
C TRP A 141 -13.45 5.62 -19.46
N ASN A 142 -12.66 4.87 -20.23
CA ASN A 142 -13.09 3.64 -20.91
C ASN A 142 -12.45 2.36 -20.35
N GLY A 143 -11.62 2.47 -19.31
CA GLY A 143 -10.93 1.35 -18.67
C GLY A 143 -9.73 0.79 -19.45
N GLU A 144 -9.43 1.28 -20.66
CA GLU A 144 -8.30 0.83 -21.47
C GLU A 144 -6.94 1.01 -20.76
N PRO A 145 -6.65 2.13 -20.07
CA PRO A 145 -5.40 2.27 -19.31
C PRO A 145 -5.27 1.20 -18.22
N THR A 146 -6.38 0.89 -17.54
CA THR A 146 -6.44 -0.13 -16.49
C THR A 146 -6.22 -1.53 -17.05
N ALA A 147 -6.83 -1.84 -18.21
CA ALA A 147 -6.63 -3.10 -18.91
C ALA A 147 -5.15 -3.29 -19.32
N LYS A 148 -4.50 -2.23 -19.85
CA LYS A 148 -3.06 -2.25 -20.16
C LYS A 148 -2.19 -2.54 -18.93
N LEU A 149 -2.53 -1.96 -17.79
CA LEU A 149 -1.83 -2.25 -16.53
C LEU A 149 -2.01 -3.70 -16.09
N ARG A 150 -3.21 -4.28 -16.24
CA ARG A 150 -3.43 -5.71 -15.94
C ARG A 150 -2.65 -6.63 -16.88
N SER A 151 -2.62 -6.32 -18.18
CA SER A 151 -1.88 -7.13 -19.16
C SER A 151 -0.37 -7.06 -18.99
N ALA A 152 0.15 -5.98 -18.39
CA ALA A 152 1.58 -5.80 -18.11
C ALA A 152 2.10 -6.63 -16.92
N GLY A 153 1.24 -7.38 -16.23
CA GLY A 153 1.62 -8.25 -15.11
C GLY A 153 1.57 -7.58 -13.73
N THR A 154 2.05 -8.29 -12.70
CA THR A 154 1.94 -7.91 -11.28
C THR A 154 2.98 -6.89 -10.80
N THR A 155 3.75 -6.30 -11.71
CA THR A 155 4.89 -5.42 -11.41
C THR A 155 4.45 -3.98 -11.07
N TYR A 156 3.55 -3.80 -10.08
CA TYR A 156 3.16 -2.48 -9.56
C TYR A 156 2.65 -2.47 -8.11
#